data_AF-A0A380TUP7-F1
#
_entry.id   AF-A0A380TUP7-F1
#
_cell.length_a   1.000
_cell.length_b   1.000
_cell.length_c   1.000
_cell.angle_alpha   90.00
_cell.angle_beta   90.00
_cell.angle_gamma   90.00
#
_symmetry.space_group_name_H-M   'P 1'
#
loop_
_entity.id
_entity.type
_entity.pdbx_description
1 polymer ?
#
loop_
_entity_poly.entity_id
_entity_poly.type
_entity_poly.pdbx_seq_one_letter_code
_entity_poly.pdbx_strand_id
1 'polypeptide(L)'
;MKIKYLRKAPQGMPGDVAEVPDLQAKILIKLKFAESLDGELSIEFLKNLNGTLVVDDFGSLVELPLMVEHQLENVQQVVQEEKPVKPKQKRASKAK
;
A
#
# COMPACT_ATOMS: atom_id res chain seq x y z
N MET A 1 -0.07 -0.17 -22.52
CA MET A 1 1.04 -0.37 -21.55
C MET A 1 2.13 -1.24 -22.14
N LYS A 2 3.42 -0.95 -21.89
CA LYS A 2 4.54 -1.78 -22.34
C LYS A 2 4.93 -2.81 -21.28
N ILE A 3 5.04 -4.07 -21.70
CA ILE A 3 5.43 -5.19 -20.84
C ILE A 3 6.62 -5.94 -21.42
N LYS A 4 7.44 -6.54 -20.55
CA LYS A 4 8.48 -7.51 -20.89
C LYS A 4 8.02 -8.90 -20.47
N TYR A 5 7.96 -9.84 -21.40
CA TYR A 5 7.62 -11.22 -21.07
C TYR A 5 8.73 -11.87 -20.23
N LEU A 6 8.34 -12.50 -19.13
CA LEU A 6 9.23 -13.31 -18.28
C LEU A 6 9.12 -14.79 -18.61
N ARG A 7 7.97 -15.22 -19.12
CA ARG A 7 7.64 -16.60 -19.47
C ARG A 7 7.09 -16.68 -20.88
N LYS A 8 7.13 -17.87 -21.47
CA LYS A 8 6.56 -18.12 -22.79
C LYS A 8 5.04 -17.92 -22.73
N ALA A 9 4.53 -17.05 -23.58
CA ALA A 9 3.11 -16.79 -23.76
C ALA A 9 2.74 -17.05 -25.24
N PRO A 10 1.45 -17.25 -25.57
CA PRO A 10 1.02 -17.35 -26.97
C PRO A 10 1.40 -16.11 -27.80
N GLN A 11 1.58 -14.96 -27.14
CA GLN A 11 1.83 -13.68 -27.76
C GLN A 11 3.30 -13.23 -27.72
N GLY A 12 4.21 -14.00 -27.12
CA GLY A 12 5.62 -13.61 -27.01
C GLY A 12 6.51 -14.62 -26.29
N MET A 13 7.81 -14.53 -26.55
CA MET A 13 8.83 -15.33 -25.88
C MET A 13 9.40 -14.59 -24.66
N PRO A 14 9.99 -15.31 -23.68
CA PRO A 14 10.69 -14.66 -22.57
C PRO A 14 11.75 -13.67 -23.08
N GLY A 15 11.71 -12.44 -22.57
CA GLY A 15 12.60 -11.34 -22.97
C GLY A 15 11.98 -10.37 -23.97
N ASP A 16 10.94 -10.77 -24.69
CA ASP A 16 10.28 -9.91 -25.67
C ASP A 16 9.55 -8.75 -25.02
N VAL A 17 9.59 -7.60 -25.68
CA VAL A 17 8.86 -6.40 -25.29
C VAL A 17 7.65 -6.24 -26.20
N ALA A 18 6.46 -6.12 -25.60
CA ALA A 18 5.24 -5.90 -26.34
C ALA A 18 4.42 -4.76 -25.72
N GLU A 19 3.72 -4.03 -26.59
CA GLU A 19 2.71 -3.08 -26.18
C GLU A 19 1.35 -3.76 -26.22
N VAL A 20 0.70 -3.84 -25.06
CA VAL A 20 -0.59 -4.52 -24.89
C VAL A 20 -1.60 -3.60 -24.18
N PRO A 21 -2.91 -3.86 -24.33
CA PRO A 21 -3.94 -3.16 -23.58
C PRO A 21 -3.74 -3.30 -22.07
N ASP A 22 -4.10 -2.27 -21.30
CA ASP A 22 -3.81 -2.20 -19.86
C ASP A 22 -4.45 -3.33 -19.06
N LEU A 23 -5.69 -3.74 -19.40
CA LEU A 23 -6.36 -4.87 -18.75
C LEU A 23 -5.54 -6.17 -18.93
N GLN A 24 -5.04 -6.39 -20.15
CA GLN A 24 -4.25 -7.56 -20.47
C GLN A 24 -2.88 -7.52 -19.79
N ALA A 25 -2.23 -6.35 -19.78
CA ALA A 25 -0.97 -6.13 -19.06
C ALA A 25 -1.13 -6.47 -17.57
N LYS A 26 -2.17 -5.94 -16.92
CA LYS A 26 -2.46 -6.18 -15.50
C LYS A 26 -2.64 -7.66 -15.19
N ILE A 27 -3.33 -8.41 -16.05
CA ILE A 27 -3.49 -9.88 -15.90
C ILE A 27 -2.15 -10.58 -16.04
N LEU A 28 -1.37 -10.28 -17.07
CA LEU A 28 -0.06 -10.92 -17.32
C LEU A 28 0.96 -10.63 -16.22
N ILE A 29 0.97 -9.41 -15.68
CA ILE A 29 1.80 -9.01 -14.55
C ILE A 29 1.34 -9.74 -13.28
N LYS A 30 0.04 -9.77 -12.99
CA LYS A 30 -0.52 -10.48 -11.82
C LYS A 30 -0.22 -11.97 -11.83
N LEU A 31 -0.23 -12.59 -13.00
CA LEU A 31 0.12 -14.00 -13.20
C LEU A 31 1.64 -14.26 -13.23
N LYS A 32 2.48 -13.22 -13.10
CA LYS A 32 3.95 -13.29 -13.19
C LYS A 32 4.46 -13.86 -14.52
N PHE A 33 3.71 -13.63 -15.60
CA PHE A 33 4.12 -13.97 -16.97
C PHE A 33 4.90 -12.84 -17.64
N ALA A 34 4.68 -11.60 -17.20
CA ALA A 34 5.35 -10.42 -17.71
C ALA A 34 5.61 -9.40 -16.60
N GLU A 35 6.49 -8.45 -16.87
CA GLU A 35 6.84 -7.32 -16.01
C GLU A 35 6.50 -6.01 -16.73
N SER A 36 6.02 -5.00 -16.02
CA SER A 36 5.79 -3.67 -16.58
C SER A 36 7.12 -2.98 -16.88
N LEU A 37 7.28 -2.46 -18.10
CA LEU A 37 8.45 -1.65 -18.47
C LEU A 37 8.25 -0.17 -18.20
N ASP A 38 7.00 0.27 -18.17
CA ASP A 38 6.62 1.58 -17.68
C ASP A 38 6.78 1.54 -16.15
N GLY A 39 8.01 1.79 -15.72
CA GLY A 39 8.48 1.59 -14.36
C GLY A 39 7.82 2.54 -13.37
N GLU A 40 6.67 2.13 -12.85
CA GLU A 40 6.22 2.51 -11.52
C GLU A 40 5.89 1.22 -10.76
N LEU A 41 6.94 0.47 -10.40
CA LEU A 41 6.93 -0.14 -9.08
C LEU A 41 7.00 1.03 -8.11
N SER A 42 5.86 1.69 -7.87
CA SER A 42 5.71 2.70 -6.83
C SER A 42 5.87 1.99 -5.49
N ILE A 43 7.12 1.71 -5.12
CA ILE A 43 7.45 1.22 -3.79
C ILE A 43 7.07 2.34 -2.85
N GLU A 44 5.93 2.20 -2.20
CA GLU A 44 5.49 3.14 -1.19
C GLU A 44 6.05 2.69 0.16
N PHE A 45 6.70 3.60 0.87
CA PHE A 45 7.26 3.32 2.19
C PHE A 45 6.26 3.72 3.27
N LEU A 46 6.21 2.94 4.36
CA LEU A 46 5.39 3.26 5.52
C LEU A 46 5.81 4.61 6.11
N LYS A 47 4.84 5.49 6.33
CA LYS A 47 5.02 6.80 6.97
C LYS A 47 4.26 6.85 8.29
N ASN A 48 4.81 7.56 9.27
CA ASN A 48 4.09 7.86 10.51
C ASN A 48 3.02 8.95 10.27
N LEU A 49 2.19 9.24 11.28
CA LEU A 49 1.14 10.28 11.19
C LEU A 49 1.68 11.69 10.92
N ASN A 50 2.96 11.92 11.14
CA ASN A 50 3.65 13.17 10.86
C ASN A 50 4.29 13.19 9.46
N GLY A 51 4.07 12.15 8.64
CA GLY A 51 4.60 12.02 7.28
C GLY A 51 6.08 11.59 7.18
N THR A 52 6.73 11.23 8.30
CA THR A 52 8.12 10.78 8.31
C THR A 52 8.19 9.27 8.01
N LEU A 53 9.21 8.85 7.25
CA LEU A 53 9.45 7.44 6.94
C LEU A 53 9.73 6.61 8.19
N VAL A 54 9.17 5.41 8.23
CA VAL A 54 9.37 4.43 9.30
C VAL A 54 10.48 3.45 8.90
N VAL A 55 11.37 3.17 9.86
CA VAL A 55 12.47 2.21 9.73
C VAL A 55 12.23 1.00 10.62
N ASP A 56 12.78 -0.15 10.22
CA ASP A 56 12.83 -1.35 11.05
C ASP A 56 13.98 -1.31 12.09
N ASP A 57 14.08 -2.36 12.90
CA ASP A 57 15.10 -2.50 13.95
C ASP A 57 16.55 -2.52 13.41
N PHE A 58 16.72 -2.74 12.10
CA PHE A 58 18.01 -2.75 11.40
C PHE A 58 18.29 -1.43 10.67
N GLY A 59 17.37 -0.46 10.72
CA GLY A 59 17.50 0.83 10.05
C GLY A 59 17.10 0.82 8.58
N SER A 60 16.44 -0.24 8.10
CA SER A 60 15.93 -0.34 6.72
C SER A 60 14.55 0.28 6.62
N LEU A 61 14.23 0.91 5.48
CA LEU A 61 12.91 1.48 5.23
C LEU A 61 11.87 0.37 5.04
N VAL A 62 10.70 0.54 5.66
CA VAL A 62 9.61 -0.45 5.60
C VAL A 62 8.78 -0.24 4.32
N GLU A 63 8.83 -1.20 3.40
CA GLU A 63 8.05 -1.21 2.15
C GLU A 63 6.60 -1.64 2.38
N LEU A 64 5.65 -0.92 1.79
CA LEU A 64 4.24 -1.29 1.75
C LEU A 64 3.95 -2.11 0.48
N PRO A 65 3.38 -3.32 0.62
CA PRO A 65 2.89 -4.05 -0.53
C PRO A 65 1.73 -3.27 -1.18
N LEU A 66 1.83 -2.98 -2.48
CA LEU A 66 0.84 -2.28 -3.33
C LEU A 66 -0.59 -2.88 -3.32
N MET A 67 -0.86 -3.96 -2.58
CA MET A 67 -2.17 -4.58 -2.43
C MET A 67 -2.96 -4.04 -1.22
N VAL A 68 -2.40 -3.13 -0.42
CA VAL A 68 -2.95 -2.73 0.89
C VAL A 68 -3.72 -1.40 0.84
N GLU A 69 -3.65 -0.61 -0.23
CA GLU A 69 -4.35 0.69 -0.31
C GLU A 69 -5.87 0.57 -0.04
N HIS A 70 -6.53 -0.50 -0.51
CA HIS A 70 -7.97 -0.68 -0.29
C HIS A 70 -8.37 -1.10 1.14
N GLN A 71 -7.43 -1.42 2.02
CA GLN A 71 -7.77 -1.83 3.40
C GLN A 71 -7.47 -0.74 4.46
N LEU A 72 -6.59 0.22 4.17
CA LEU A 72 -6.24 1.26 5.14
C LEU A 72 -7.26 2.40 5.20
N GLU A 73 -7.94 2.69 4.08
CA GLU A 73 -9.08 3.62 4.05
C GLU A 73 -10.22 3.15 4.99
N ASN A 74 -10.40 1.84 5.10
CA ASN A 74 -11.47 1.25 5.90
C ASN A 74 -11.20 1.35 7.43
N VAL A 75 -9.93 1.50 7.85
CA VAL A 75 -9.59 1.70 9.27
C VAL A 75 -9.73 3.16 9.68
N GLN A 76 -9.46 4.11 8.77
CA GLN A 76 -9.60 5.54 9.06
C GLN A 76 -11.05 5.96 9.37
N GLN A 77 -12.06 5.28 8.80
CA GLN A 77 -13.46 5.59 9.12
C GLN A 77 -13.91 5.08 10.49
N VAL A 78 -13.31 4.01 11.03
CA VAL A 78 -13.73 3.45 12.34
C VAL A 78 -13.21 4.29 13.51
N VAL A 79 -12.08 4.98 13.36
CA VAL A 79 -11.46 5.75 14.46
C VAL A 79 -12.03 7.17 14.60
N GLN A 80 -12.76 7.70 13.61
CA GLN A 80 -13.24 9.08 13.64
C GLN A 80 -14.53 9.31 14.46
N GLU A 81 -15.21 8.26 14.96
CA GLU A 81 -16.48 8.41 15.67
C GLU A 81 -16.42 8.36 17.21
N GLU A 82 -15.23 8.24 17.83
CA GLU A 82 -15.12 8.46 19.28
C GLU A 82 -14.70 9.90 19.61
N LYS A 83 -15.72 10.78 19.68
CA LYS A 83 -15.59 12.09 20.33
C LYS A 83 -15.04 11.91 21.75
N PRO A 84 -14.01 12.67 22.19
CA PRO A 84 -13.49 12.56 23.54
C PRO A 84 -14.51 13.13 24.54
N VAL A 85 -15.19 12.27 25.30
CA VAL A 85 -15.99 12.68 26.45
C VAL A 85 -15.03 13.02 27.60
N LYS A 86 -14.83 14.32 27.85
CA LYS A 86 -14.06 14.82 29.00
C LYS A 86 -14.57 14.18 30.30
N PRO A 87 -13.71 13.63 31.17
CA PRO A 87 -14.14 13.15 32.48
C PRO A 87 -14.54 14.34 33.36
N LYS A 88 -15.79 14.34 33.84
CA LYS A 88 -16.27 15.30 34.86
C LYS A 88 -15.54 15.02 36.17
N GLN A 89 -14.59 15.88 36.55
CA GLN A 89 -14.02 15.88 37.90
C GLN A 89 -15.12 16.19 38.93
N LYS A 90 -15.53 15.21 39.74
CA LYS A 90 -16.29 15.46 40.97
C LYS A 90 -15.29 15.83 42.07
N ARG A 91 -15.32 17.08 42.53
CA ARG A 91 -14.62 17.50 43.75
C ARG A 91 -15.28 16.81 44.95
N ALA A 92 -14.54 16.00 45.69
CA ALA A 92 -14.98 15.52 47.00
C ALA A 92 -14.79 16.66 48.02
N SER A 93 -15.87 17.22 48.53
CA SER A 93 -15.85 18.13 49.67
C SER A 93 -15.62 17.32 50.94
N LYS A 94 -14.52 17.62 51.65
CA LYS A 94 -14.20 17.08 52.98
C LYS A 94 -15.18 17.68 54.00
N ALA A 95 -15.98 16.84 54.66
CA ALA A 95 -16.79 17.25 55.80
C ALA A 95 -15.95 17.31 57.08
N LYS A 96 -16.38 18.18 57.98
CA LYS A 96 -15.70 18.71 59.17
C LYS A 96 -15.64 17.72 60.33
#